data_AF-A0A950DCV0-F1
#
_entry.id   AF-A0A950DCV0-F1
#
_cell.length_a   1.000
_cell.length_b   1.000
_cell.length_c   1.000
_cell.angle_alpha   90.00
_cell.angle_beta   90.00
_cell.angle_gamma   90.00
#
_symmetry.space_group_name_H-M   'P 1'
#
loop_
_entity.id
_entity.type
_entity.pdbx_description
1 polymer ?
#
loop_
_entity_poly.entity_id
_entity_poly.type
_entity_poly.pdbx_seq_one_letter_code
_entity_poly.pdbx_strand_id
1 'polypeptide(L)'
;MSLAPINWRPDRKTLAEFSEAWMFFLGMVAAPLMLNRGHLRLAAAFWILAVAGRLIGLVHPMLLKSVFLGLTLATWPIGWAVSSLTLALLYYVIFTPIGLIFKLIGRDAMKRHLDRAAPTYWEPYTPDHSPEAYLQQF
;
A
#
# COMPACT_ATOMS: atom_id res chain seq x y z
N MET A 1 9.57 4.10 -0.80
CA MET A 1 8.28 3.59 -0.26
C MET A 1 8.63 2.46 0.69
N SER A 2 8.57 2.70 2.00
CA SER A 2 8.87 1.67 3.00
C SER A 2 7.77 0.62 2.91
N LEU A 3 8.10 -0.59 2.49
CA LEU A 3 7.14 -1.71 2.53
C LEU A 3 6.75 -1.93 3.98
N ALA A 4 5.47 -2.13 4.25
CA ALA A 4 5.01 -2.44 5.59
C ALA A 4 5.84 -3.63 6.12
N PRO A 5 6.55 -3.46 7.26
CA PRO A 5 7.39 -4.53 7.78
C PRO A 5 6.51 -5.73 8.12
N ILE A 6 6.93 -6.93 7.68
CA ILE A 6 6.20 -8.15 7.99
C ILE A 6 6.17 -8.32 9.51
N ASN A 7 4.97 -8.41 10.07
CA ASN A 7 4.79 -8.62 11.50
C ASN A 7 5.05 -10.09 11.85
N TRP A 8 6.28 -10.41 12.23
CA TRP A 8 6.72 -11.76 12.63
C TRP A 8 6.10 -12.25 13.95
N ARG A 9 5.60 -11.34 14.78
CA ARG A 9 4.97 -11.62 16.07
C ARG A 9 3.59 -10.96 16.12
N PRO A 10 2.63 -11.48 15.35
CA PRO A 10 1.29 -10.91 15.32
C PRO A 10 0.64 -11.02 16.71
N ASP A 11 -0.02 -9.95 17.13
CA ASP A 11 -0.77 -9.93 18.38
C ASP A 11 -2.02 -10.82 18.26
N ARG A 12 -2.58 -11.25 19.39
CA ARG A 12 -3.80 -12.07 19.43
C ARG A 12 -4.97 -11.37 18.73
N LYS A 13 -5.07 -10.04 18.88
CA LYS A 13 -6.12 -9.25 18.21
C LYS A 13 -6.00 -9.31 16.69
N THR A 14 -4.79 -9.13 16.15
CA THR A 14 -4.52 -9.20 14.71
C THR A 14 -4.87 -10.58 14.12
N LEU A 15 -4.58 -11.66 14.84
CA LEU A 15 -4.93 -13.02 14.42
C LEU A 15 -6.45 -13.28 14.47
N ALA A 16 -7.16 -12.69 15.44
CA ALA A 16 -8.61 -12.75 15.52
C ALA A 16 -9.28 -11.97 14.37
N GLU A 17 -8.79 -10.77 14.06
CA GLU A 17 -9.22 -9.97 12.89
C GLU A 17 -8.95 -10.73 11.59
N PHE A 18 -7.79 -11.38 11.47
CA PHE A 18 -7.48 -12.24 10.32
C PHE A 18 -8.48 -13.38 10.16
N SER A 19 -8.93 -14.00 11.25
CA SER A 19 -9.93 -15.08 11.19
C SER A 19 -11.29 -14.62 10.64
N GLU A 20 -11.64 -13.35 10.85
CA GLU A 20 -12.85 -12.74 10.30
C GLU A 20 -12.72 -12.53 8.79
N ALA A 21 -11.59 -11.96 8.35
CA ALA A 21 -11.29 -11.82 6.93
C ALA A 21 -11.21 -13.19 6.21
N TRP A 22 -10.60 -14.19 6.85
CA TRP A 22 -10.57 -15.57 6.37
C TRP A 22 -11.99 -16.11 6.19
N MET A 23 -12.82 -16.03 7.23
CA MET A 23 -14.20 -16.53 7.18
C MET A 23 -15.00 -15.85 6.07
N PHE A 24 -14.90 -14.52 5.94
CA PHE A 24 -15.57 -13.78 4.89
C PHE A 24 -15.12 -14.24 3.50
N PHE A 25 -13.80 -14.31 3.27
CA PHE A 25 -13.27 -14.70 1.97
C PHE A 25 -13.64 -16.14 1.59
N LEU A 26 -13.45 -17.11 2.49
CA LEU A 26 -13.78 -18.50 2.18
C LEU A 26 -15.29 -18.76 2.11
N GLY A 27 -16.06 -18.17 3.02
CA GLY A 27 -17.50 -18.41 3.15
C GLY A 27 -18.33 -17.66 2.10
N MET A 28 -18.04 -16.37 1.86
CA MET A 28 -18.84 -15.55 0.94
C MET A 28 -18.27 -15.48 -0.48
N VAL A 29 -16.97 -15.73 -0.69
CA VAL A 29 -16.36 -15.64 -2.01
C VAL A 29 -16.01 -17.02 -2.55
N ALA A 30 -15.15 -17.78 -1.87
CA ALA A 30 -14.63 -19.04 -2.42
C ALA A 30 -15.69 -20.14 -2.53
N ALA A 31 -16.51 -20.33 -1.48
CA ALA A 31 -17.49 -21.41 -1.46
C ALA A 31 -18.64 -21.22 -2.48
N PRO A 32 -19.26 -20.03 -2.63
CA PRO A 32 -20.29 -19.81 -3.64
C PRO A 32 -19.75 -19.91 -5.07
N LEU A 33 -18.52 -19.45 -5.31
CA LEU A 33 -17.87 -19.56 -6.61
C LEU A 33 -17.63 -21.03 -7.00
N MET A 34 -17.38 -21.90 -6.01
CA MET A 34 -17.23 -23.33 -6.20
C MET A 34 -18.56 -24.07 -6.37
N LEU A 35 -19.64 -23.61 -5.72
CA LEU A 35 -21.01 -24.07 -6.00
C LEU A 35 -21.43 -23.74 -7.42
N ASN A 36 -21.13 -22.53 -7.90
CA ASN A 36 -21.44 -22.12 -9.27
C ASN A 36 -20.68 -22.96 -10.32
N ARG A 37 -19.55 -23.56 -9.93
CA ARG A 37 -18.79 -24.51 -10.76
C ARG A 37 -19.23 -25.98 -10.60
N GLY A 38 -20.30 -26.24 -9.84
CA GLY A 38 -20.88 -27.57 -9.65
C GLY A 38 -20.12 -28.47 -8.66
N HIS A 39 -19.06 -27.99 -8.01
CA HIS A 39 -18.26 -28.79 -7.08
C HIS A 39 -18.79 -28.68 -5.64
N LEU A 40 -19.94 -29.32 -5.37
CA LEU A 40 -20.62 -29.28 -4.07
C LEU A 40 -19.72 -29.71 -2.89
N ARG A 41 -18.91 -30.76 -3.06
CA ARG A 41 -17.99 -31.25 -2.01
C ARG A 41 -16.93 -30.21 -1.65
N LEU A 42 -16.36 -29.53 -2.64
CA LEU A 42 -15.34 -28.50 -2.43
C LEU A 42 -15.96 -27.25 -1.78
N ALA A 43 -17.16 -26.87 -2.20
CA ALA A 43 -17.89 -25.78 -1.56
C ALA A 43 -18.18 -26.06 -0.09
N ALA A 44 -18.68 -27.26 0.24
CA ALA A 44 -18.90 -27.67 1.63
C ALA A 44 -17.60 -27.65 2.43
N ALA A 45 -16.50 -28.14 1.86
CA ALA A 45 -15.18 -28.08 2.50
C ALA A 45 -14.74 -26.63 2.80
N PHE A 46 -14.95 -25.69 1.88
CA PHE A 46 -14.64 -24.27 2.11
C PHE A 46 -15.52 -23.63 3.18
N TRP A 47 -16.81 -23.95 3.22
CA TRP A 47 -17.70 -23.50 4.29
C TRP A 47 -17.26 -24.02 5.66
N ILE A 48 -16.96 -25.32 5.75
CA ILE A 48 -16.46 -25.94 6.98
C ILE A 48 -15.14 -25.27 7.42
N LEU A 49 -14.22 -25.05 6.48
CA LEU A 49 -12.94 -24.41 6.77
C LEU A 49 -13.10 -22.95 7.20
N ALA A 50 -14.06 -22.21 6.62
CA ALA A 50 -14.36 -20.84 7.01
C ALA A 50 -14.87 -20.75 8.46
N VAL A 51 -15.83 -21.61 8.81
CA VAL A 51 -16.40 -21.67 10.17
C VAL A 51 -15.36 -22.16 11.17
N ALA A 52 -14.62 -23.21 10.84
CA ALA A 52 -13.55 -23.75 11.69
C ALA A 52 -12.46 -22.70 11.93
N GLY A 53 -12.02 -22.00 10.88
CA GLY A 53 -11.05 -20.91 10.98
C GLY A 53 -11.52 -19.80 11.92
N ARG A 54 -12.80 -19.42 11.84
CA ARG A 54 -13.39 -18.42 12.75
C ARG A 54 -13.43 -18.90 14.20
N LEU A 55 -13.87 -20.13 14.43
CA LEU A 55 -13.94 -20.71 15.78
C LEU A 55 -12.55 -20.81 16.42
N ILE A 56 -11.55 -21.25 15.64
CA ILE A 56 -10.15 -21.31 16.10
C ILE A 56 -9.63 -19.91 16.43
N GLY A 57 -9.95 -18.90 15.60
CA GLY A 57 -9.56 -17.51 15.82
C GLY A 57 -10.14 -16.90 17.10
N LEU A 58 -11.33 -17.33 17.52
CA LEU A 58 -11.98 -16.88 18.76
C LEU A 58 -11.43 -17.59 20.00
N VAL A 59 -11.20 -18.90 19.95
CA VAL A 59 -10.78 -19.70 21.11
C VAL A 59 -9.28 -19.65 21.32
N HIS A 60 -8.49 -19.84 20.26
CA HIS A 60 -7.03 -19.91 20.37
C HIS A 60 -6.34 -19.38 19.10
N PRO A 61 -6.31 -18.04 18.90
CA PRO A 61 -5.82 -17.41 17.68
C PRO A 61 -4.37 -17.77 17.33
N MET A 62 -3.57 -18.18 18.31
CA MET A 62 -2.17 -18.58 18.14
C MET A 62 -1.97 -19.74 17.13
N LEU A 63 -2.97 -20.63 16.95
CA LEU A 63 -2.87 -21.70 15.95
C LEU A 63 -2.87 -21.16 14.52
N LEU A 64 -3.53 -20.02 14.28
CA LEU A 64 -3.59 -19.40 12.95
C LEU A 64 -2.30 -18.67 12.58
N LYS A 65 -1.35 -18.52 13.51
CA LYS A 65 -0.11 -17.78 13.30
C LYS A 65 0.68 -18.30 12.09
N SER A 66 0.85 -19.62 11.96
CA SER A 66 1.62 -20.21 10.87
C SER A 66 0.97 -19.95 9.51
N VAL A 67 -0.37 -20.05 9.45
CA VAL A 67 -1.14 -19.76 8.23
C VAL A 67 -1.08 -18.28 7.89
N PHE A 68 -1.26 -17.40 8.88
CA PHE A 68 -1.16 -15.95 8.72
C PHE A 68 0.21 -15.54 8.17
N LEU A 69 1.30 -16.05 8.76
CA LEU A 69 2.67 -15.73 8.31
C LEU A 69 2.94 -16.28 6.91
N GLY A 70 2.53 -17.51 6.62
CA GLY A 70 2.70 -18.10 5.30
C GLY A 70 1.96 -17.31 4.21
N LEU A 71 0.71 -16.95 4.47
CA LEU A 71 -0.10 -16.17 3.53
C LEU A 71 0.39 -14.73 3.39
N THR A 72 0.81 -14.10 4.50
CA THR A 72 1.40 -12.75 4.47
C THR A 72 2.69 -12.74 3.65
N LEU A 73 3.54 -13.75 3.82
CA LEU A 73 4.77 -13.88 3.03
C LEU A 73 4.47 -14.11 1.54
N ALA A 74 3.47 -14.94 1.23
CA ALA A 74 3.06 -15.20 -0.14
C ALA A 74 2.44 -13.97 -0.83
N THR A 75 1.73 -13.12 -0.08
CA THR A 75 1.08 -11.91 -0.62
C THR A 75 1.97 -10.67 -0.60
N TRP A 76 3.08 -10.69 0.15
CA TRP A 76 4.01 -9.56 0.26
C TRP A 76 4.53 -9.03 -1.09
N PRO A 77 4.93 -9.88 -2.08
CA PRO A 77 5.36 -9.40 -3.39
C PRO A 77 4.26 -8.63 -4.15
N ILE A 78 2.99 -8.99 -3.92
CA ILE A 78 1.84 -8.30 -4.54
C ILE A 78 1.77 -6.87 -4.00
N GLY A 79 1.91 -6.68 -2.69
CA GLY A 79 1.93 -5.35 -2.08
C GLY A 79 3.06 -4.47 -2.62
N TRP A 80 4.25 -5.05 -2.80
CA TRP A 80 5.38 -4.36 -3.43
C TRP A 80 5.09 -3.97 -4.89
N ALA A 81 4.54 -4.89 -5.68
CA ALA A 81 4.19 -4.64 -7.07
C ALA A 81 3.14 -3.53 -7.20
N VAL A 82 2.06 -3.57 -6.41
CA VAL A 82 1.01 -2.55 -6.40
C VAL A 82 1.56 -1.19 -5.99
N SER A 83 2.41 -1.14 -4.96
CA SER A 83 3.07 0.09 -4.51
C SER A 83 3.92 0.71 -5.61
N SER A 84 4.73 -0.13 -6.27
CA SER A 84 5.63 0.28 -7.36
C SER A 84 4.83 0.73 -8.58
N LEU A 85 3.77 0.01 -8.93
CA LEU A 85 2.88 0.34 -10.03
C LEU A 85 2.14 1.65 -9.78
N THR A 86 1.65 1.87 -8.57
CA THR A 86 0.97 3.11 -8.19
C THR A 86 1.92 4.30 -8.32
N LEU A 87 3.15 4.17 -7.81
CA LEU A 87 4.16 5.21 -7.94
C LEU A 87 4.51 5.49 -9.41
N ALA A 88 4.69 4.43 -10.20
CA ALA A 88 4.95 4.56 -11.64
C ALA A 88 3.78 5.26 -12.36
N LEU A 89 2.54 4.90 -12.03
CA LEU A 89 1.35 5.53 -12.58
C LEU A 89 1.32 7.03 -12.25
N LEU A 90 1.48 7.40 -10.98
CA LEU A 90 1.52 8.81 -10.56
C LEU A 90 2.63 9.57 -11.31
N TYR A 91 3.82 8.98 -11.41
CA TYR A 91 4.94 9.63 -12.08
C TYR A 91 4.70 9.81 -13.58
N TYR A 92 4.32 8.76 -14.30
CA TYR A 92 4.23 8.80 -15.75
C TYR A 92 2.90 9.36 -16.27
N VAL A 93 1.80 9.21 -15.53
CA VAL A 93 0.47 9.66 -15.97
C VAL A 93 0.14 11.05 -15.46
N ILE A 94 0.67 11.47 -14.30
CA ILE A 94 0.36 12.78 -13.72
C ILE A 94 1.56 13.71 -13.83
N PHE A 95 2.68 13.38 -13.18
CA PHE A 95 3.81 14.32 -13.09
C PHE A 95 4.53 14.55 -14.42
N THR A 96 4.74 13.50 -15.20
CA THR A 96 5.43 13.59 -16.50
C THR A 96 4.69 14.48 -17.50
N PRO A 97 3.38 14.32 -17.75
CA PRO A 97 2.68 15.21 -18.67
C PRO A 97 2.59 16.65 -18.15
N ILE A 98 2.48 16.88 -16.84
CA ILE A 98 2.56 18.25 -16.28
C ILE A 98 3.92 18.88 -16.61
N GLY A 99 5.01 18.15 -16.38
CA GLY A 99 6.35 18.62 -16.73
C GLY A 99 6.53 18.83 -18.23
N LEU A 100 5.92 17.98 -19.07
CA LEU A 100 5.93 18.14 -20.52
C LEU A 100 5.15 19.38 -20.97
N ILE A 101 3.98 19.64 -20.38
CA ILE A 101 3.19 20.85 -20.63
C ILE A 101 3.99 22.10 -20.23
N PHE A 102 4.65 22.10 -19.07
CA PHE A 102 5.50 23.23 -18.66
C PHE A 102 6.66 23.45 -19.63
N LYS A 103 7.27 22.36 -20.13
CA LYS A 103 8.31 22.42 -21.16
C LYS A 103 7.77 22.99 -22.48
N LEU A 104 6.56 22.60 -22.91
CA LEU A 104 5.92 23.09 -24.14
C LEU A 104 5.52 24.57 -24.05
N ILE A 105 5.06 25.02 -22.88
CA ILE A 105 4.69 26.43 -22.62
C ILE A 105 5.94 27.30 -22.40
N GLY A 106 7.14 26.71 -22.31
CA GLY A 106 8.39 27.44 -22.02
C GLY A 106 8.47 27.94 -20.57
N ARG A 107 7.64 27.40 -19.67
CA ARG A 107 7.63 27.77 -18.25
C ARG A 107 8.75 27.03 -17.53
N ASP A 108 9.89 27.68 -17.38
CA ASP A 108 11.00 27.17 -16.57
C ASP A 108 10.86 27.57 -15.09
N ALA A 109 9.91 26.94 -14.40
CA ALA A 109 9.65 27.22 -12.98
C ALA A 109 10.85 26.90 -12.07
N MET A 110 11.76 26.02 -12.51
CA MET A 110 12.95 25.63 -11.74
C MET A 110 14.22 26.36 -12.21
N LYS A 111 14.14 27.34 -13.12
CA LYS A 111 15.27 28.06 -13.71
C LYS A 111 16.42 27.13 -14.13
N ARG A 112 16.06 25.99 -14.73
CA ARG A 112 17.00 24.94 -15.14
C ARG A 112 17.79 25.30 -16.39
N HIS A 113 17.38 26.34 -17.12
CA HIS A 113 18.14 26.84 -18.25
C HIS A 113 19.45 27.49 -17.79
N LEU A 114 20.58 26.98 -18.29
CA LEU A 114 21.91 27.49 -17.98
C LEU A 114 22.13 28.82 -18.70
N ASP A 115 22.03 29.94 -17.97
CA ASP A 115 22.41 31.26 -18.46
C ASP A 115 23.93 31.44 -18.37
N ARG A 116 24.63 31.32 -19.50
CA ARG A 116 26.10 31.45 -19.56
C ARG A 116 26.60 32.89 -19.38
N ALA A 117 25.72 33.87 -19.46
CA ALA A 117 26.07 35.28 -19.24
C ALA A 117 25.86 35.71 -17.79
N ALA A 118 25.23 34.87 -16.95
CA ALA A 118 24.99 35.18 -15.55
C ALA A 118 26.31 35.17 -14.75
N PRO A 119 26.62 36.25 -14.01
CA PRO A 119 27.80 36.29 -13.14
C PRO A 119 27.69 35.32 -11.96
N THR A 120 26.46 34.98 -11.55
CA THR A 120 26.17 33.97 -10.53
C THR A 120 24.72 33.47 -10.61
N TYR A 121 24.48 32.22 -10.20
CA TYR A 121 23.14 31.64 -10.06
C TYR A 121 22.56 31.77 -8.63
N TRP A 122 23.28 32.45 -7.72
CA TRP A 122 22.76 32.68 -6.37
C TRP A 122 21.52 33.56 -6.42
N GLU A 123 20.42 33.06 -5.87
CA GLU A 123 19.22 33.87 -5.65
C GLU A 123 19.35 34.63 -4.33
N PRO A 124 19.00 35.93 -4.29
CA PRO A 124 19.03 36.71 -3.06
C PRO A 124 18.01 36.14 -2.08
N TYR A 125 18.50 35.61 -0.96
CA TYR A 125 17.67 35.23 0.17
C TYR A 125 17.36 36.48 1.00
N THR A 126 16.10 36.91 1.03
CA THR A 126 15.62 37.93 1.96
C THR A 126 15.12 37.25 3.23
N PRO A 127 15.90 37.26 4.32
CA PRO A 127 15.45 36.72 5.60
C PRO A 127 14.24 37.51 6.10
N ASP A 128 13.16 36.80 6.40
CA ASP A 128 12.07 37.35 7.21
C ASP A 128 12.52 37.30 8.67
N HIS A 129 12.82 38.47 9.24
CA HIS A 129 13.29 38.61 10.62
C HIS A 129 12.13 38.71 11.64
N SER A 130 10.89 38.50 11.22
CA SER A 130 9.77 38.43 12.14
C SER A 130 9.95 37.27 13.13
N PRO A 131 9.66 37.46 14.44
CA PRO A 131 9.68 36.37 15.41
C PRO A 131 8.75 35.19 15.02
N GLU A 132 7.71 35.48 14.24
CA GLU A 132 6.72 34.53 13.74
C GLU A 132 7.29 33.59 12.66
N ALA A 133 8.23 34.07 11.84
CA ALA A 133 8.87 33.25 10.81
C ALA A 133 9.68 32.08 11.42
N TYR A 134 10.23 32.23 12.63
CA TYR A 134 10.91 31.14 13.34
C TYR A 134 9.97 29.99 13.73
N LEU A 135 8.67 30.25 13.82
CA LEU A 135 7.66 29.23 14.16
C LEU A 135 7.20 28.42 12.93
N GLN A 136 7.58 28.83 11.71
CA GLN A 136 7.20 28.21 10.44
C GLN A 136 8.40 27.57 9.71
N GLN A 137 9.29 26.92 10.47
CA GLN A 137 10.52 26.32 9.91
C GLN A 137 10.27 25.09 9.01
N PHE A 138 9.05 24.52 9.00
CA PHE A 138 8.71 23.28 8.28
C PHE A 138 7.55 23.45 7.31
#